data_AF-A0A7V9PFT4-F1
#
_entry.id   AF-A0A7V9PFT4-F1
#
_cell.length_a   1.000
_cell.length_b   1.000
_cell.length_c   1.000
_cell.angle_alpha   90.00
_cell.angle_beta   90.00
_cell.angle_gamma   90.00
#
_symmetry.space_group_name_H-M   'P 1'
#
loop_
_entity.id
_entity.type
_entity.pdbx_description
1 polymer ?
#
loop_
_entity_poly.entity_id
_entity_poly.type
_entity_poly.pdbx_seq_one_letter_code
_entity_poly.pdbx_strand_id
1 'polypeptide(L)' 'DEDGVADEDENELGTSRSDSDSDDDGVADGNEDSDDDGVDDEDEDDSVEDRCDGDSDDDGVDDEDEDEDV' A
#
# COMPACT_ATOMS: atom_id res chain seq x y z
N ASP A 1 2.59 -1.15 -8.49
CA ASP A 1 3.36 -1.63 -9.69
C ASP A 1 4.60 -2.47 -9.31
N GLU A 2 4.32 -3.58 -8.62
CA GLU A 2 5.32 -4.45 -7.97
C GLU A 2 6.16 -3.74 -6.90
N ASP A 3 5.69 -2.61 -6.38
CA ASP A 3 6.25 -1.79 -5.30
C ASP A 3 5.66 -2.09 -3.92
N GLY A 4 4.53 -2.80 -3.85
CA GLY A 4 3.88 -3.17 -2.60
C GLY A 4 2.68 -2.30 -2.24
N VAL A 5 2.24 -1.37 -3.10
CA VAL A 5 1.03 -0.58 -2.88
C VAL A 5 -0.04 -0.98 -3.89
N ALA A 6 -1.29 -1.11 -3.42
CA ALA A 6 -2.42 -1.35 -4.31
C ALA A 6 -2.77 -0.10 -5.15
N ASP A 7 -3.16 -0.33 -6.41
CA ASP A 7 -3.56 0.71 -7.39
C ASP A 7 -4.60 1.72 -6.84
N GLU A 8 -5.49 1.26 -5.97
CA GLU A 8 -6.49 2.07 -5.27
C GLU A 8 -5.87 3.06 -4.28
N ASP A 9 -4.90 2.60 -3.48
CA ASP A 9 -4.27 3.32 -2.39
C ASP A 9 -3.23 4.29 -2.90
N GLU A 10 -2.53 3.96 -3.98
CA GLU A 10 -1.65 4.89 -4.69
C GLU A 10 -2.38 6.18 -5.10
N ASN A 11 -3.69 6.11 -5.35
CA ASN A 11 -4.49 7.30 -5.66
C ASN A 11 -4.99 8.07 -4.42
N GLU A 12 -5.04 7.44 -3.24
CA GLU A 12 -5.29 8.10 -1.96
C GLU A 12 -4.01 8.80 -1.45
N LEU A 13 -2.86 8.11 -1.55
CA LEU A 13 -1.50 8.58 -1.20
C LEU A 13 -0.97 9.63 -2.19
N GLY A 14 -1.41 9.56 -3.46
CA GLY A 14 -1.02 10.51 -4.50
C GLY A 14 0.23 10.10 -5.29
N THR A 15 0.64 8.84 -5.15
CA THR A 15 1.64 8.14 -5.96
C THR A 15 1.03 7.67 -7.30
N SER A 16 1.82 7.00 -8.14
CA SER A 16 1.49 6.65 -9.51
C SER A 16 1.49 5.14 -9.70
N ARG A 17 0.30 4.60 -10.04
CA ARG A 17 0.00 3.19 -10.37
C ARG A 17 0.77 2.48 -11.48
N SER A 18 1.81 3.10 -11.97
CA SER A 18 2.60 2.59 -13.09
C SER A 18 4.07 2.99 -12.96
N ASP A 19 4.44 3.63 -11.86
CA ASP A 19 5.78 4.05 -11.52
C ASP A 19 6.09 3.72 -10.06
N SER A 20 6.91 2.70 -9.82
CA SER A 20 7.23 2.16 -8.49
C SER A 20 8.09 3.09 -7.60
N ASP A 21 8.33 4.32 -8.04
CA ASP A 21 9.17 5.37 -7.45
C ASP A 21 8.71 6.69 -8.11
N SER A 22 7.50 7.12 -7.76
CA SER A 22 6.73 8.20 -8.39
C SER A 22 7.42 9.56 -8.34
N ASP A 23 8.29 9.77 -7.35
CA ASP A 23 9.00 11.02 -7.14
C ASP A 23 10.48 10.97 -7.58
N ASP A 24 10.94 9.81 -8.07
CA ASP A 24 12.29 9.51 -8.55
C ASP A 24 13.38 9.77 -7.49
N ASP A 25 13.10 9.61 -6.19
CA ASP A 25 14.07 9.83 -5.11
C ASP A 25 14.95 8.60 -4.81
N GLY A 26 14.55 7.44 -5.31
CA GLY A 26 15.24 6.15 -5.16
C GLY A 26 14.75 5.28 -4.00
N VAL A 27 13.67 5.68 -3.33
CA VAL A 27 12.80 4.85 -2.49
C VAL A 27 11.64 4.36 -3.36
N ALA A 28 11.15 3.15 -3.10
CA ALA A 28 9.98 2.66 -3.84
C ALA A 28 8.72 3.20 -3.17
N ASP A 29 7.66 3.49 -3.93
CA ASP A 29 6.42 4.10 -3.42
C ASP A 29 5.90 3.38 -2.16
N GLY A 30 5.84 2.04 -2.13
CA GLY A 30 5.44 1.29 -0.92
C GLY A 30 6.33 1.45 0.31
N ASN A 31 7.60 1.83 0.14
CA ASN A 31 8.52 2.10 1.25
C ASN A 31 8.61 3.60 1.59
N GLU A 32 7.79 4.45 0.96
CA GLU A 32 7.65 5.85 1.33
C GLU A 32 6.73 6.01 2.55
N ASP A 33 6.74 7.19 3.17
CA ASP A 33 5.81 7.59 4.25
C ASP A 33 5.22 8.92 3.78
N SER A 34 4.28 8.85 2.83
CA SER A 34 3.82 9.99 2.05
C SER A 34 3.08 11.04 2.88
N ASP A 35 2.53 10.65 4.03
CA ASP A 35 1.75 11.51 4.92
C ASP A 35 2.46 11.90 6.24
N ASP A 36 3.72 11.45 6.42
CA ASP A 36 4.61 11.71 7.56
C ASP A 36 4.04 11.22 8.92
N ASP A 37 3.28 10.12 8.93
CA ASP A 37 2.71 9.54 10.16
C ASP A 37 3.62 8.50 10.84
N GLY A 38 4.57 7.95 10.07
CA GLY A 38 5.57 6.98 10.51
C GLY A 38 5.21 5.51 10.25
N VAL A 39 4.20 5.26 9.41
CA VAL A 39 3.89 4.00 8.75
C VAL A 39 4.37 4.11 7.29
N ASP A 40 4.84 3.00 6.71
CA ASP A 40 5.26 2.98 5.30
C ASP A 40 4.00 2.83 4.43
N ASP A 41 3.98 3.36 3.21
CA ASP A 41 2.80 3.42 2.32
C ASP A 41 2.24 2.02 1.99
N GLU A 42 3.09 0.97 1.99
CA GLU A 42 2.69 -0.45 1.89
C GLU A 42 2.00 -0.99 3.15
N ASP A 43 2.22 -0.37 4.32
CA ASP A 43 1.63 -0.73 5.62
C ASP A 43 0.45 0.21 6.00
N GLU A 44 0.03 1.15 5.14
CA GLU A 44 -1.01 2.14 5.46
C GLU A 44 -2.44 1.54 5.50
N ASP A 45 -2.68 0.44 4.79
CA ASP A 45 -3.94 -0.31 4.83
C ASP A 45 -4.13 -1.09 6.14
N ASP A 46 -3.01 -1.34 6.82
CA ASP A 46 -2.84 -2.01 8.12
C ASP A 46 -3.32 -1.10 9.28
N SER A 47 -3.58 0.18 8.95
CA SER A 47 -4.11 1.16 9.88
C SER A 47 -5.60 0.92 10.15
N VAL A 48 -5.94 0.74 11.43
CA VAL A 48 -7.33 0.56 11.95
C VAL A 48 -8.34 1.67 11.57
N GLU A 49 -7.90 2.68 10.81
CA GLU A 49 -8.69 3.82 10.35
C GLU A 49 -9.07 3.74 8.87
N ASP A 50 -8.59 2.71 8.14
CA ASP A 50 -9.04 2.43 6.77
C ASP A 50 -10.51 1.96 6.73
N ARG A 51 -11.20 2.41 5.68
CA ARG A 51 -12.58 2.08 5.33
C ARG A 51 -12.66 0.83 4.47
N CYS A 52 -11.58 0.48 3.78
CA CYS A 52 -11.37 -0.85 3.25
C CYS A 52 -10.70 -1.64 4.38
N ASP A 53 -11.17 -2.85 4.64
CA ASP A 53 -10.42 -3.76 5.50
C ASP A 53 -9.40 -4.32 4.52
N GLY A 54 -8.11 -3.99 4.67
CA GLY A 54 -7.03 -4.61 3.89
C GLY A 54 -7.07 -6.13 4.00
N ASP A 55 -7.56 -6.63 5.13
CA ASP A 55 -7.94 -8.02 5.40
C ASP A 55 -9.44 -8.24 5.10
N SER A 56 -9.83 -8.37 3.82
CA SER A 56 -11.25 -8.53 3.43
C SER A 56 -11.96 -9.71 4.10
N ASP A 57 -11.23 -10.71 4.60
CA ASP A 57 -11.79 -11.92 5.19
C ASP A 57 -11.52 -12.13 6.70
N ASP A 58 -10.95 -11.11 7.36
CA ASP A 58 -10.63 -11.05 8.80
C ASP A 58 -9.75 -12.25 9.26
N ASP A 59 -8.87 -12.77 8.40
CA ASP A 59 -8.03 -13.93 8.71
C ASP A 59 -6.64 -13.59 9.28
N GLY A 60 -6.27 -12.31 9.21
CA GLY A 60 -5.02 -11.73 9.68
C GLY A 60 -3.85 -11.85 8.69
N VAL A 61 -4.13 -12.04 7.41
CA VAL A 61 -3.25 -11.67 6.29
C VAL A 61 -3.95 -10.65 5.39
N ASP A 62 -3.19 -9.71 4.87
CA ASP A 62 -3.74 -8.62 4.07
C ASP A 62 -3.98 -9.11 2.63
N ASP A 63 -4.99 -8.58 1.94
CA ASP A 63 -5.45 -9.03 0.62
C ASP A 63 -4.33 -8.99 -0.44
N GLU A 64 -3.32 -8.15 -0.24
CA GLU A 64 -2.11 -8.06 -1.08
C GLU A 64 -1.03 -9.10 -0.75
N ASP A 65 -0.98 -9.53 0.50
CA ASP A 65 -0.14 -10.61 1.04
C ASP A 65 -0.82 -11.99 0.95
N GLU A 66 -2.13 -12.01 0.67
CA GLU A 66 -2.95 -13.14 0.26
C GLU A 66 -2.52 -13.60 -1.15
N ASP A 67 -1.33 -14.21 -1.19
CA ASP A 67 -0.80 -14.93 -2.33
C ASP A 67 -1.92 -15.79 -2.95
N GLU A 68 -2.26 -15.46 -4.19
CA GLU A 68 -3.22 -16.05 -5.13
C GLU A 68 -3.24 -17.62 -5.14
N ASP A 69 -3.68 -18.26 -4.05
CA ASP A 69 -3.71 -19.71 -3.86
C ASP A 69 -5.17 -20.25 -3.84
N VAL A 70 -6.03 -19.76 -4.75
CA VAL A 70 -7.33 -20.40 -5.09
C VAL A 70 -7.65 -20.49 -6.59
#